data_AF-W9KPV7-F1
#
_entry.id   AF-W9KPV7-F1
#
_cell.length_a   1.000
_cell.length_b   1.000
_cell.length_c   1.000
_cell.angle_alpha   90.00
_cell.angle_beta   90.00
_cell.angle_gamma   90.00
#
_symmetry.space_group_name_H-M   'P 1'
#
loop_
_entity.id
_entity.type
_entity.pdbx_description
1 polymer ?
#
loop_
_entity_poly.entity_id
_entity_poly.type
_entity_poly.pdbx_seq_one_letter_code
_entity_poly.pdbx_strand_id
1 'polypeptide(L)'
;MFNPRFLVVSLGNPLPKYESLHSAGHFALNGLAQVLRQPSFREVTFGNQTCLVSQGPKYTLVQSPTLMNVSGRFVAKAWKEMTNQHDPSSLSLVIVHDELEKDLGIVRLTAWDRSHKGHNGIKSVKGSLSQNKYPTSPFVRIAVGIGRPAERDPETVSRYVLDRISSDKRRILEEEAPWKVAECLVELEKEWKAELKT
;
A
#
# COMPACT_ATOMS: atom_id res chain seq x y z
N MET A 1 -4.46 -4.28 -26.88
CA MET A 1 -5.04 -5.21 -25.89
C MET A 1 -4.78 -4.62 -24.50
N PHE A 2 -5.78 -4.51 -23.63
CA PHE A 2 -5.61 -3.95 -22.28
C PHE A 2 -4.76 -4.91 -21.43
N ASN A 3 -3.57 -4.47 -21.02
CA ASN A 3 -2.62 -5.26 -20.23
C ASN A 3 -1.94 -4.37 -19.17
N PRO A 4 -2.67 -4.00 -18.11
CA PRO A 4 -2.18 -3.06 -17.12
C PRO A 4 -1.10 -3.69 -16.22
N ARG A 5 -0.24 -2.84 -15.68
CA ARG A 5 0.69 -3.16 -14.59
C ARG A 5 0.38 -2.30 -13.38
N PHE A 6 0.68 -2.83 -12.20
CA PHE A 6 0.39 -2.17 -10.93
C PHE A 6 1.67 -2.05 -10.11
N LEU A 7 1.99 -0.83 -9.69
CA LEU A 7 2.94 -0.60 -8.62
C LEU A 7 2.16 -0.60 -7.30
N VAL A 8 2.34 -1.63 -6.49
CA VAL A 8 1.68 -1.77 -5.19
C VAL A 8 2.69 -1.48 -4.09
N VAL A 9 2.58 -0.31 -3.46
CA VAL A 9 3.50 0.11 -2.40
C VAL A 9 2.80 0.02 -1.05
N SER A 10 3.38 -0.73 -0.12
CA SER A 10 2.93 -0.73 1.27
C SER A 10 3.60 0.37 2.08
N LEU A 11 2.81 1.00 2.94
CA LEU A 11 3.29 1.91 3.96
C LEU A 11 3.42 1.19 5.30
N GLY A 12 4.46 1.58 6.03
CA GLY A 12 4.83 1.05 7.33
C GLY A 12 6.19 1.61 7.73
N ASN A 13 6.55 1.44 8.99
CA ASN A 13 7.92 1.72 9.42
C ASN A 13 8.80 0.48 9.14
N PRO A 14 10.12 0.65 8.91
CA PRO A 14 10.97 -0.46 8.47
C PRO A 14 10.98 -1.67 9.41
N LEU A 15 10.71 -2.86 8.86
CA LEU A 15 10.81 -4.14 9.56
C LEU A 15 12.28 -4.61 9.64
N PRO A 16 12.65 -5.46 10.64
CA PRO A 16 11.83 -5.91 11.78
C PRO A 16 11.84 -4.94 12.96
N LYS A 17 12.50 -3.78 12.84
CA LYS A 17 12.67 -2.83 13.94
C LYS A 17 11.34 -2.27 14.45
N TYR A 18 10.37 -2.08 13.56
CA TYR A 18 9.07 -1.47 13.87
C TYR A 18 7.91 -2.39 13.48
N GLU A 19 7.77 -3.51 14.19
CA GLU A 19 6.63 -4.41 14.07
C GLU A 19 5.42 -3.87 14.84
N SER A 20 4.65 -2.98 14.21
CA SER A 20 3.47 -2.36 14.82
C SER A 20 2.26 -2.39 13.89
N LEU A 21 1.07 -2.03 14.41
CA LEU A 21 -0.15 -1.92 13.58
C LEU A 21 -0.01 -0.88 12.45
N HIS A 22 0.84 0.14 12.65
CA HIS A 22 1.15 1.10 11.60
C HIS A 22 1.92 0.50 10.42
N SER A 23 2.44 -0.72 10.55
CA SER A 23 3.07 -1.50 9.49
C SER A 23 2.11 -2.56 8.90
N ALA A 24 0.80 -2.46 9.13
CA ALA A 24 -0.19 -3.41 8.58
C ALA A 24 -0.13 -3.54 7.05
N GLY A 25 0.22 -2.46 6.35
CA GLY A 25 0.45 -2.50 4.92
C GLY A 25 1.58 -3.47 4.54
N HIS A 26 2.69 -3.50 5.28
CA HIS A 26 3.81 -4.41 5.03
C HIS A 26 3.41 -5.87 5.27
N PHE A 27 2.71 -6.15 6.37
CA PHE A 27 2.22 -7.49 6.69
C PHE A 27 1.25 -8.02 5.63
N ALA A 28 0.29 -7.19 5.21
CA ALA A 28 -0.61 -7.54 4.11
C ALA A 28 0.14 -7.82 2.80
N LEU A 29 1.21 -7.05 2.51
CA LEU A 29 2.01 -7.26 1.31
C LEU A 29 2.85 -8.56 1.35
N ASN A 30 3.36 -8.94 2.53
CA ASN A 30 4.09 -10.20 2.72
C ASN A 30 3.22 -11.40 2.29
N GLY A 31 2.00 -11.47 2.82
CA GLY A 31 1.05 -12.53 2.46
C GLY A 31 0.52 -12.41 1.03
N LEU A 32 0.40 -11.18 0.50
CA LEU A 32 -0.10 -10.96 -0.86
C LEU A 32 0.81 -11.59 -1.92
N ALA A 33 2.13 -11.54 -1.73
CA ALA A 33 3.05 -12.22 -2.64
C ALA A 33 2.74 -13.73 -2.74
N GLN A 34 2.39 -14.38 -1.62
CA GLN A 34 2.04 -15.80 -1.60
C GLN A 34 0.68 -16.06 -2.26
N VAL A 35 -0.34 -15.26 -1.94
CA VAL A 35 -1.67 -15.35 -2.56
C VAL A 35 -1.59 -15.20 -4.09
N LEU A 36 -0.76 -14.27 -4.56
CA LEU A 36 -0.54 -14.04 -5.99
C LEU A 36 0.47 -15.01 -6.63
N ARG A 37 1.02 -15.95 -5.86
CA ARG A 37 2.07 -16.90 -6.29
C ARG A 37 3.26 -16.20 -6.95
N GLN A 38 3.66 -15.06 -6.40
CA GLN A 38 4.82 -14.30 -6.83
C GLN A 38 6.11 -14.79 -6.14
N PRO A 39 7.28 -14.46 -6.70
CA PRO A 39 8.54 -14.65 -6.00
C PRO A 39 8.54 -14.02 -4.61
N SER A 40 9.32 -14.58 -3.69
CA SER A 40 9.56 -13.96 -2.39
C SER A 40 10.20 -12.58 -2.54
N PHE A 41 9.96 -11.71 -1.55
CA PHE A 41 10.62 -10.41 -1.48
C PHE A 41 12.14 -10.57 -1.42
N ARG A 42 12.83 -9.71 -2.18
CA ARG A 42 14.28 -9.58 -2.16
C ARG A 42 14.68 -8.12 -2.04
N GLU A 43 15.86 -7.87 -1.49
CA GLU A 43 16.43 -6.53 -1.47
C GLU A 43 16.85 -6.11 -2.88
N VAL A 44 16.35 -4.96 -3.32
CA VAL A 44 16.74 -4.32 -4.57
C VAL A 44 16.80 -2.81 -4.37
N THR A 45 17.54 -2.14 -5.25
CA THR A 45 17.43 -0.68 -5.36
C THR A 45 16.19 -0.35 -6.16
N PHE A 46 15.26 0.41 -5.56
CA PHE A 46 14.06 0.92 -6.21
C PHE A 46 13.74 2.31 -5.65
N GLY A 47 13.34 3.27 -6.50
CA GLY A 47 13.12 4.64 -6.05
C GLY A 47 14.36 5.29 -5.43
N ASN A 48 15.55 4.90 -5.88
CA ASN A 48 16.87 5.28 -5.37
C ASN A 48 17.14 4.90 -3.90
N GLN A 49 16.49 3.86 -3.38
CA GLN A 49 16.77 3.29 -2.06
C GLN A 49 16.74 1.77 -2.09
N THR A 50 17.52 1.12 -1.23
CA THR A 50 17.40 -0.33 -1.02
C THR A 50 16.09 -0.62 -0.29
N CYS A 51 15.28 -1.52 -0.85
CA CYS A 51 14.01 -1.92 -0.27
C CYS A 51 13.64 -3.35 -0.68
N LEU A 52 12.65 -3.91 0.02
CA LEU A 52 12.12 -5.22 -0.31
C LEU A 52 11.11 -5.12 -1.45
N VAL A 53 11.36 -5.88 -2.52
CA VAL A 53 10.49 -5.95 -3.69
C VAL A 53 10.20 -7.41 -4.06
N SER A 54 8.94 -7.70 -4.35
CA SER A 54 8.49 -8.90 -5.08
C SER A 54 8.02 -8.46 -6.46
N GLN A 55 8.71 -8.93 -7.50
CA GLN A 55 8.45 -8.54 -8.88
C GLN A 55 7.69 -9.65 -9.62
N GLY A 56 6.38 -9.48 -9.76
CA GLY A 56 5.54 -10.33 -10.58
C GLY A 56 5.37 -9.81 -12.02
N PRO A 57 4.73 -10.60 -12.90
CA PRO A 57 4.49 -10.19 -14.28
C PRO A 57 3.52 -9.00 -14.40
N LYS A 58 2.51 -8.91 -13.51
CA LYS A 58 1.48 -7.86 -13.48
C LYS A 58 1.64 -6.87 -12.32
N TYR A 59 2.01 -7.34 -11.14
CA TYR A 59 2.15 -6.52 -9.94
C TYR A 59 3.61 -6.44 -9.50
N THR A 60 4.10 -5.23 -9.26
CA THR A 60 5.35 -4.97 -8.57
C THR A 60 5.02 -4.59 -7.14
N LEU A 61 5.30 -5.47 -6.18
CA LEU A 61 5.02 -5.26 -4.76
C LEU A 61 6.26 -4.67 -4.09
N VAL A 62 6.11 -3.52 -3.43
CA VAL A 62 7.22 -2.77 -2.82
C VAL A 62 6.89 -2.44 -1.36
N GLN A 63 7.82 -2.72 -0.46
CA GLN A 63 7.74 -2.21 0.91
C GLN A 63 8.52 -0.89 1.00
N SER A 64 7.85 0.18 1.43
CA SER A 64 8.51 1.45 1.72
C SER A 64 9.64 1.24 2.75
N PRO A 65 10.90 1.58 2.46
CA PRO A 65 12.02 1.41 3.37
C PRO A 65 12.17 2.59 4.34
N THR A 66 11.17 3.47 4.43
CA THR A 66 11.27 4.77 5.10
C THR A 66 10.37 4.85 6.32
N LEU A 67 10.65 5.79 7.22
CA LEU A 67 9.71 6.13 8.28
C LEU A 67 8.41 6.69 7.68
N MET A 68 7.29 6.40 8.36
CA MET A 68 5.96 6.67 7.85
C MET A 68 5.75 8.13 7.40
N ASN A 69 6.21 9.09 8.20
CA ASN A 69 6.01 10.53 7.92
C ASN A 69 6.76 11.03 6.68
N VAL A 70 7.74 10.29 6.16
CA VAL A 70 8.57 10.68 5.01
C VAL A 70 8.43 9.73 3.81
N SER A 71 7.45 8.82 3.82
CA SER A 71 7.24 7.84 2.74
C SER A 71 6.93 8.44 1.38
N GLY A 72 6.40 9.67 1.32
CA GLY A 72 6.00 10.27 0.05
C GLY A 72 7.14 10.47 -0.94
N ARG A 73 8.33 10.86 -0.46
CA ARG A 73 9.51 11.04 -1.33
C ARG A 73 9.95 9.74 -1.98
N PHE A 74 9.90 8.63 -1.24
CA PHE A 74 10.20 7.31 -1.76
C PHE A 74 9.16 6.88 -2.79
N VAL A 75 7.87 6.95 -2.45
CA VAL A 75 6.77 6.57 -3.35
C VAL A 75 6.82 7.35 -4.66
N ALA A 76 7.09 8.66 -4.61
CA ALA A 76 7.21 9.47 -5.82
C ALA A 76 8.38 9.05 -6.73
N LYS A 77 9.52 8.66 -6.15
CA LYS A 77 10.67 8.16 -6.92
C LYS A 77 10.40 6.77 -7.49
N ALA A 78 9.81 5.88 -6.70
CA ALA A 78 9.40 4.54 -7.11
C ALA A 78 8.39 4.60 -8.27
N TRP A 79 7.41 5.51 -8.19
CA TRP A 79 6.47 5.76 -9.28
C TRP A 79 7.17 6.29 -10.53
N LYS A 80 8.06 7.29 -10.37
CA LYS A 80 8.82 7.85 -11.50
C LYS A 80 9.64 6.77 -12.21
N GLU A 81 10.28 5.89 -11.45
CA GLU A 81 11.05 4.77 -11.99
C GLU A 81 10.17 3.83 -12.83
N MET A 82 8.96 3.49 -12.37
CA MET A 82 8.00 2.70 -13.15
C MET A 82 7.57 3.41 -14.43
N THR A 83 7.26 4.71 -14.36
CA THR A 83 6.84 5.49 -15.54
C THR A 83 7.95 5.71 -16.57
N ASN A 84 9.21 5.55 -16.18
CA ASN A 84 10.33 5.56 -17.12
C ASN A 84 10.46 4.24 -17.90
N GLN A 85 9.94 3.14 -17.34
CA GLN A 85 10.06 1.79 -17.92
C GLN A 85 8.80 1.34 -18.66
N HIS A 86 7.65 1.96 -18.36
CA HIS A 86 6.36 1.58 -18.92
C HIS A 86 5.51 2.82 -19.24
N ASP A 87 4.60 2.66 -20.19
CA ASP A 87 3.63 3.70 -20.54
C ASP A 87 2.71 3.99 -19.33
N PRO A 88 2.66 5.24 -18.83
CA PRO A 88 1.76 5.63 -17.74
C PRO A 88 0.30 5.25 -17.96
N SER A 89 -0.21 5.26 -19.19
CA SER A 89 -1.58 4.86 -19.51
C SER A 89 -1.88 3.37 -19.28
N SER A 90 -0.85 2.58 -19.02
CA SER A 90 -0.92 1.17 -18.66
C SER A 90 -0.43 0.89 -17.24
N LEU A 91 -0.14 1.93 -16.44
CA LEU A 91 0.30 1.82 -15.06
C LEU A 91 -0.76 2.34 -14.07
N SER A 92 -0.90 1.62 -12.94
CA SER A 92 -1.64 2.10 -11.77
C SER A 92 -0.76 2.09 -10.52
N LEU A 93 -0.94 3.10 -9.66
CA LEU A 93 -0.31 3.17 -8.35
C LEU A 93 -1.33 2.77 -7.27
N VAL A 94 -0.96 1.79 -6.45
CA VAL A 94 -1.78 1.31 -5.35
C VAL A 94 -1.01 1.47 -4.05
N ILE A 95 -1.57 2.24 -3.10
CA ILE A 95 -0.97 2.39 -1.77
C ILE A 95 -1.71 1.53 -0.75
N VAL A 96 -1.02 0.57 -0.14
CA VAL A 96 -1.57 -0.29 0.91
C VAL A 96 -1.17 0.27 2.28
N HIS A 97 -2.14 0.53 3.15
CA HIS A 97 -1.89 1.22 4.43
C HIS A 97 -2.88 0.79 5.52
N ASP A 98 -2.58 1.10 6.79
CA ASP A 98 -3.49 0.85 7.92
C ASP A 98 -4.68 1.82 7.95
N GLU A 99 -5.84 1.36 8.43
CA GLU A 99 -7.05 2.16 8.63
C GLU A 99 -7.66 1.87 10.01
N LEU A 100 -7.68 2.92 10.83
CA LEU A 100 -8.18 2.87 12.21
C LEU A 100 -9.69 2.63 12.27
N GLU A 101 -10.46 3.19 11.33
CA GLU A 101 -11.94 3.11 11.38
C GLU A 101 -12.50 1.78 10.88
N LYS A 102 -11.64 0.80 10.60
CA LYS A 102 -12.03 -0.52 10.10
C LYS A 102 -11.52 -1.59 11.04
N ASP A 103 -12.39 -2.56 11.33
CA ASP A 103 -12.04 -3.70 12.15
C ASP A 103 -10.86 -4.47 11.54
N LEU A 104 -10.12 -5.14 12.41
CA LEU A 104 -8.91 -5.86 12.03
C LEU A 104 -9.18 -6.84 10.88
N GLY A 105 -8.36 -6.74 9.82
CA GLY A 105 -8.47 -7.62 8.64
C GLY A 105 -9.52 -7.19 7.61
N ILE A 106 -10.36 -6.18 7.90
CA ILE A 106 -11.28 -5.64 6.91
C ILE A 106 -10.52 -4.78 5.91
N VAL A 107 -10.52 -5.19 4.64
CA VAL A 107 -9.82 -4.50 3.56
C VAL A 107 -10.80 -3.79 2.65
N ARG A 108 -10.43 -2.59 2.18
CA ARG A 108 -11.28 -1.80 1.27
C ARG A 108 -10.47 -1.01 0.24
N LEU A 109 -10.87 -1.12 -1.03
CA LEU A 109 -10.45 -0.22 -2.10
C LEU A 109 -11.02 1.19 -1.85
N THR A 110 -10.12 2.18 -1.85
CA THR A 110 -10.43 3.56 -1.49
C THR A 110 -9.87 4.49 -2.56
N ALA A 111 -10.71 5.41 -3.05
CA ALA A 111 -10.29 6.41 -4.02
C ALA A 111 -9.12 7.27 -3.49
N TRP A 112 -8.26 7.69 -4.41
CA TRP A 112 -7.06 8.47 -4.08
C TRP A 112 -7.37 9.78 -3.38
N ASP A 113 -8.39 10.50 -3.84
CA ASP A 113 -8.77 11.84 -3.38
C ASP A 113 -9.29 11.88 -1.93
N ARG A 114 -9.87 10.78 -1.43
CA ARG A 114 -10.37 10.65 -0.05
C ARG A 114 -9.36 11.14 0.99
N SER A 115 -9.83 11.83 2.04
CA SER A 115 -8.99 12.37 3.11
C SER A 115 -8.03 11.32 3.69
N HIS A 116 -6.84 11.77 4.10
CA HIS A 116 -5.87 10.93 4.79
C HIS A 116 -6.25 10.67 6.26
N LYS A 117 -7.30 11.32 6.80
CA LYS A 117 -7.81 11.12 8.17
C LYS A 117 -6.71 11.12 9.26
N GLY A 118 -5.71 11.99 9.13
CA GLY A 118 -4.58 12.05 10.06
C GLY A 118 -3.47 11.01 9.83
N HIS A 119 -3.61 10.08 8.89
CA HIS A 119 -2.56 9.12 8.56
C HIS A 119 -1.34 9.80 7.93
N ASN A 120 -0.21 9.80 8.65
CA ASN A 120 1.00 10.54 8.27
C ASN A 120 1.64 10.05 6.97
N GLY A 121 1.63 8.74 6.71
CA GLY A 121 2.11 8.17 5.44
C GLY A 121 1.34 8.65 4.22
N ILE A 122 0.01 8.52 4.24
CA ILE A 122 -0.85 9.04 3.16
C ILE A 122 -0.72 10.55 3.01
N LYS A 123 -0.63 11.30 4.11
CA LYS A 123 -0.34 12.75 4.06
C LYS A 123 0.99 13.03 3.33
N SER A 124 2.04 12.30 3.66
CA SER A 124 3.37 12.41 3.04
C SER A 124 3.33 12.10 1.54
N VAL A 125 2.67 11.00 1.17
CA VAL A 125 2.50 10.55 -0.21
C VAL A 125 1.74 11.58 -1.05
N LYS A 126 0.59 12.07 -0.58
CA LYS A 126 -0.19 13.11 -1.27
C LYS A 126 0.54 14.44 -1.39
N GLY A 127 1.42 14.76 -0.43
CA GLY A 127 2.27 15.95 -0.51
C GLY A 127 3.39 15.84 -1.55
N SER A 128 3.81 14.61 -1.91
CA SER A 128 4.91 14.36 -2.84
C SER A 128 4.44 13.99 -4.25
N LEU A 129 3.20 13.50 -4.38
CA LEU A 129 2.66 12.98 -5.63
C LEU A 129 1.24 13.50 -5.88
N SER A 130 0.97 13.89 -7.12
CA SER A 130 -0.33 14.40 -7.56
C SER A 130 -0.83 13.60 -8.75
N GLN A 131 -2.06 13.07 -8.63
CA GLN A 131 -2.78 12.36 -9.69
C GLN A 131 -2.92 13.21 -10.95
N ASN A 132 -3.06 14.54 -10.82
CA ASN A 132 -3.23 15.44 -11.96
C ASN A 132 -2.01 15.45 -12.89
N LYS A 133 -0.84 14.98 -12.43
CA LYS A 133 0.36 14.81 -13.27
C LYS A 133 0.32 13.52 -14.11
N TYR A 134 -0.57 12.60 -13.79
CA TYR A 134 -0.70 11.27 -14.40
C TYR A 134 -2.18 10.95 -14.67
N PRO A 135 -2.88 11.75 -15.50
CA PRO A 135 -4.33 11.65 -15.67
C PRO A 135 -4.80 10.30 -16.24
N THR A 136 -3.90 9.57 -16.91
CA THR A 136 -4.18 8.25 -17.52
C THR A 136 -3.82 7.06 -16.62
N SER A 137 -3.24 7.31 -15.45
CA SER A 137 -2.81 6.27 -14.51
C SER A 137 -3.68 6.30 -13.26
N PRO A 138 -4.54 5.30 -12.99
CA PRO A 138 -5.34 5.31 -11.77
C PRO A 138 -4.46 5.24 -10.53
N PHE A 139 -4.57 6.20 -9.63
CA PHE A 139 -4.04 6.07 -8.27
C PHE A 139 -5.17 5.69 -7.34
N VAL A 140 -4.91 4.73 -6.46
CA VAL A 140 -5.87 4.27 -5.45
C VAL A 140 -5.15 3.88 -4.17
N ARG A 141 -5.94 3.67 -3.12
CA ARG A 141 -5.49 3.17 -1.83
C ARG A 141 -6.23 1.88 -1.49
N ILE A 142 -5.55 0.95 -0.86
CA ILE A 142 -6.16 -0.21 -0.21
C ILE A 142 -5.95 -0.04 1.28
N ALA A 143 -7.06 0.23 1.98
CA ALA A 143 -7.10 0.42 3.41
C ALA A 143 -7.23 -0.94 4.10
N VAL A 144 -6.32 -1.25 5.02
CA VAL A 144 -6.31 -2.49 5.82
C VAL A 144 -6.70 -2.14 7.25
N GLY A 145 -7.84 -2.64 7.69
CA GLY A 145 -8.38 -2.36 9.02
C GLY A 145 -7.46 -2.87 10.12
N ILE A 146 -7.23 -2.02 11.12
CA ILE A 146 -6.46 -2.35 12.32
C ILE A 146 -7.27 -2.20 13.61
N GLY A 147 -8.50 -1.68 13.51
CA GLY A 147 -9.32 -1.28 14.64
C GLY A 147 -8.90 0.06 15.25
N ARG A 148 -9.68 0.52 16.23
CA ARG A 148 -9.41 1.76 16.96
C ARG A 148 -9.51 1.51 18.47
N PRO A 149 -8.63 2.11 19.31
CA PRO A 149 -8.80 2.09 20.75
C PRO A 149 -10.08 2.84 21.16
N ALA A 150 -10.61 2.51 22.33
CA ALA A 150 -11.82 3.15 22.86
C ALA A 150 -11.61 4.65 23.08
N GLU A 151 -10.49 5.02 23.68
CA GLU A 151 -10.05 6.41 23.82
C GLU A 151 -9.51 6.93 22.49
N ARG A 152 -9.98 8.13 22.10
CA ARG A 152 -9.71 8.72 20.79
C ARG A 152 -8.71 9.88 20.82
N ASP A 153 -8.11 10.15 21.96
CA ASP A 153 -7.11 11.20 22.08
C ASP A 153 -5.87 10.86 21.24
N PRO A 154 -5.11 11.87 20.77
CA PRO A 154 -3.99 11.65 19.87
C PRO A 154 -2.88 10.77 20.46
N GLU A 155 -2.64 10.83 21.77
CA GLU A 155 -1.55 10.10 22.41
C GLU A 155 -1.87 8.61 22.49
N THR A 156 -3.10 8.26 22.89
CA THR A 156 -3.55 6.86 22.93
C THR A 156 -3.62 6.24 21.55
N VAL A 157 -4.11 6.97 20.54
CA VAL A 157 -4.12 6.48 19.15
C VAL A 157 -2.69 6.28 18.63
N SER A 158 -1.78 7.20 18.93
CA SER A 158 -0.36 7.09 18.55
C SER A 158 0.29 5.85 19.17
N ARG A 159 0.11 5.64 20.48
CA ARG A 159 0.61 4.43 21.16
C ARG A 159 0.02 3.16 20.55
N TYR A 160 -1.30 3.10 20.36
CA TYR A 160 -1.98 1.95 19.79
C TYR A 160 -1.40 1.50 18.43
N VAL A 161 -1.08 2.45 17.54
CA VAL A 161 -0.55 2.10 16.21
C VAL A 161 0.96 1.79 16.23
N LEU A 162 1.70 2.30 17.21
CA LEU A 162 3.16 2.15 17.32
C LEU A 162 3.59 1.00 18.24
N ASP A 163 2.71 0.54 19.12
CA ASP A 163 2.95 -0.59 20.00
C ASP A 163 3.23 -1.86 19.20
N ARG A 164 4.03 -2.74 19.81
CA ARG A 164 4.41 -4.01 19.20
C ARG A 164 3.16 -4.83 18.90
N ILE A 165 3.01 -5.24 17.65
CA ILE A 165 1.87 -6.05 17.22
C ILE A 165 1.91 -7.45 17.87
N SER A 166 0.76 -7.97 18.27
CA SER A 166 0.65 -9.35 18.75
C SER A 166 0.72 -10.36 17.61
N SER A 167 1.10 -11.60 17.92
CA SER A 167 1.12 -12.70 16.95
C SER A 167 -0.22 -12.92 16.26
N ASP A 168 -1.33 -12.84 17.00
CA ASP A 168 -2.67 -13.07 16.46
C ASP A 168 -3.07 -11.99 15.46
N LYS A 169 -2.79 -10.73 15.79
CA LYS A 169 -3.05 -9.60 14.89
C LYS A 169 -2.19 -9.70 13.64
N ARG A 170 -0.91 -10.04 13.80
CA ARG A 170 0.00 -10.26 12.68
C ARG A 170 -0.49 -11.39 11.77
N ARG A 171 -0.92 -12.52 12.34
CA ARG A 171 -1.46 -13.65 11.59
C ARG A 171 -2.63 -13.24 10.71
N ILE A 172 -3.62 -12.52 11.25
CA ILE A 172 -4.76 -12.02 10.46
C ILE A 172 -4.29 -11.14 9.29
N LEU A 173 -3.33 -10.26 9.54
CA LEU A 173 -2.80 -9.35 8.51
C LEU A 173 -1.94 -10.07 7.45
N GLU A 174 -1.23 -11.15 7.80
CA GLU A 174 -0.37 -11.90 6.87
C GLU A 174 -1.08 -13.09 6.19
N GLU A 175 -2.18 -13.61 6.74
CA GLU A 175 -2.86 -14.81 6.22
C GLU A 175 -4.26 -14.52 5.68
N GLU A 176 -5.02 -13.59 6.25
CA GLU A 176 -6.43 -13.35 5.88
C GLU A 176 -6.60 -12.10 5.01
N ALA A 177 -6.09 -10.94 5.47
CA ALA A 177 -6.16 -9.67 4.74
C ALA A 177 -5.63 -9.75 3.28
N PRO A 178 -4.55 -10.50 2.97
CA PRO A 178 -4.01 -10.54 1.62
C PRO A 178 -4.98 -11.03 0.54
N TRP A 179 -5.88 -11.96 0.87
CA TRP A 179 -6.91 -12.43 -0.06
C TRP A 179 -7.85 -11.28 -0.47
N LYS A 180 -8.24 -10.45 0.50
CA LYS A 180 -9.08 -9.27 0.24
C LYS A 180 -8.33 -8.15 -0.48
N VAL A 181 -7.03 -8.01 -0.24
CA VAL A 181 -6.17 -7.11 -1.04
C VAL A 181 -6.15 -7.57 -2.51
N ALA A 182 -6.00 -8.87 -2.77
CA ALA A 182 -6.04 -9.42 -4.13
C ALA A 182 -7.41 -9.20 -4.81
N GLU A 183 -8.52 -9.37 -4.09
CA GLU A 183 -9.86 -9.05 -4.58
C GLU A 183 -9.97 -7.57 -5.00
N CYS A 184 -9.48 -6.65 -4.16
CA CYS A 184 -9.47 -5.21 -4.47
C CYS A 184 -8.63 -4.88 -5.72
N LEU A 185 -7.51 -5.58 -5.95
CA LEU A 185 -6.69 -5.39 -7.17
C LEU A 185 -7.44 -5.85 -8.43
N VAL A 186 -8.22 -6.92 -8.34
CA VAL A 186 -9.07 -7.41 -9.44
C VAL A 186 -10.24 -6.47 -9.70
N GLU A 187 -10.85 -5.93 -8.64
CA GLU A 187 -11.90 -4.91 -8.72
C GLU A 187 -11.38 -3.66 -9.45
N LEU A 188 -10.24 -3.13 -9.02
CA LEU A 188 -9.57 -1.99 -9.66
C LEU A 188 -9.31 -2.20 -11.15
N GLU A 189 -8.82 -3.38 -11.55
CA GLU A 189 -8.57 -3.69 -12.96
C GLU A 189 -9.86 -3.69 -13.79
N LYS A 190 -10.97 -4.18 -13.21
CA LYS A 190 -12.28 -4.19 -13.87
C LYS A 190 -12.84 -2.78 -14.03
N GLU A 191 -12.77 -1.96 -12.98
CA GLU A 191 -13.20 -0.55 -13.01
C GLU A 191 -12.44 0.23 -14.07
N TRP A 192 -11.10 0.13 -14.06
CA TRP A 192 -10.28 0.81 -15.05
C TRP A 192 -10.58 0.38 -16.49
N LYS A 193 -10.78 -0.93 -16.72
CA LYS A 193 -11.16 -1.43 -18.04
C LYS A 193 -12.52 -0.92 -18.50
N ALA A 194 -13.46 -0.68 -17.59
CA ALA A 194 -14.78 -0.14 -17.91
C ALA A 194 -14.70 1.35 -18.28
N GLU A 195 -13.90 2.13 -17.56
CA GLU A 195 -13.67 3.54 -17.86
C GLU A 195 -13.06 3.75 -19.26
N LEU A 196 -12.12 2.90 -19.68
CA LEU A 196 -11.51 2.98 -21.03
C LEU A 196 -12.46 2.65 -22.19
N LYS A 197 -13.64 2.08 -21.91
CA LYS A 197 -14.65 1.76 -22.92
C LYS A 197 -15.73 2.83 -23.04
N THR A 198 -15.75 3.79 -22.13
CA THR A 198 -16.72 4.89 -22.06
C THR A 198 -16.15 6.10 -22.80
#